data_AF-A0A820NF91-F1
#
_entry.id   AF-A0A820NF91-F1
#
_cell.length_a   1.000
_cell.length_b   1.000
_cell.length_c   1.000
_cell.angle_alpha   90.00
_cell.angle_beta   90.00
_cell.angle_gamma   90.00
#
_symmetry.space_group_name_H-M   'P 1'
#
loop_
_entity.id
_entity.type
_entity.pdbx_description
1 polymer ?
#
loop_
_entity_poly.entity_id
_entity_poly.type
_entity_poly.pdbx_seq_one_letter_code
_entity_poly.pdbx_strand_id
1 'polypeptide(L)'
;KPTGEFRIPTIFVTNASNELHTSKAAKLTQILEIPILPEQVIVAHSPLKMYTEFHKKHCLISGQGPIADIAKNLGFTKVTTIEQLCDAFPNLDMIDHRKRRGFHSPFRDYFLPI
;
A
#
# COMPACT_ATOMS: atom_id res chain seq x y z
N LYS A 1 12.95 -35.93 -15.38
CA LYS A 1 12.83 -34.93 -14.28
C LYS A 1 11.99 -33.77 -14.80
N PRO A 2 11.09 -33.16 -14.02
CA PRO A 2 10.44 -31.91 -14.41
C PRO A 2 11.54 -30.85 -14.67
N THR A 3 11.37 -30.03 -15.70
CA THR A 3 12.36 -29.00 -16.09
C THR A 3 12.32 -27.75 -15.21
N GLY A 4 11.35 -27.65 -14.29
CA GLY A 4 11.15 -26.46 -13.47
C GLY A 4 10.56 -25.27 -14.24
N GLU A 5 9.91 -25.53 -15.38
CA GLU A 5 9.33 -24.50 -16.24
C GLU A 5 7.82 -24.68 -16.41
N PHE A 6 7.09 -23.57 -16.48
CA PHE A 6 5.66 -23.58 -16.76
C PHE A 6 5.41 -23.90 -18.25
N ARG A 7 4.61 -24.94 -18.52
CA ARG A 7 4.22 -25.32 -19.90
C ARG A 7 3.23 -24.35 -20.54
N ILE A 8 2.52 -23.58 -19.73
CA ILE A 8 1.52 -22.59 -20.14
C ILE A 8 1.88 -21.23 -19.57
N PRO A 9 1.60 -20.12 -20.27
CA PRO A 9 1.79 -18.78 -19.73
C PRO A 9 1.06 -18.62 -18.39
N THR A 10 1.82 -18.34 -17.33
CA THR A 10 1.31 -18.27 -15.96
C THR A 10 1.63 -16.92 -15.34
N ILE A 11 0.63 -16.32 -14.71
CA ILE A 11 0.70 -15.09 -13.94
C ILE A 11 0.08 -15.32 -12.56
N PHE A 12 0.70 -14.75 -11.53
CA PHE A 12 0.28 -14.80 -10.15
C PHE A 12 -0.39 -13.47 -9.78
N VAL A 13 -1.64 -13.53 -9.34
CA VAL A 13 -2.41 -12.34 -8.94
C VAL A 13 -2.73 -12.42 -7.46
N THR A 14 -2.52 -11.33 -6.74
CA THR A 14 -2.87 -11.23 -5.33
C THR A 14 -3.43 -9.86 -4.98
N ASN A 15 -4.42 -9.85 -4.09
CA ASN A 15 -4.98 -8.63 -3.52
C ASN A 15 -4.14 -8.04 -2.38
N ALA A 16 -2.98 -8.63 -2.06
CA ALA A 16 -2.06 -8.07 -1.09
C ALA A 16 -1.42 -6.76 -1.62
N SER A 17 -1.36 -5.75 -0.77
CA SER A 17 -0.78 -4.43 -1.10
C SER A 17 0.48 -4.09 -0.27
N ASN A 18 0.88 -4.98 0.64
CA ASN A 18 1.89 -4.70 1.66
C ASN A 18 3.35 -4.94 1.23
N GLU A 19 3.58 -5.41 0.00
CA GLU A 19 4.90 -5.81 -0.49
C GLU A 19 5.05 -5.49 -1.97
N LEU A 20 6.28 -5.24 -2.41
CA LEU A 20 6.61 -5.11 -3.83
C LEU A 20 6.44 -6.46 -4.55
N HIS A 21 6.06 -6.40 -5.83
CA HIS A 21 5.96 -7.58 -6.70
C HIS A 21 7.28 -8.36 -6.80
N THR A 22 8.43 -7.68 -6.74
CA THR A 22 9.77 -8.30 -6.69
C THR A 22 9.97 -9.18 -5.45
N SER A 23 9.63 -8.66 -4.27
CA SER A 23 9.69 -9.43 -3.01
C SER A 23 8.73 -10.61 -3.03
N LYS A 24 7.54 -10.43 -3.61
CA LYS A 24 6.55 -11.51 -3.73
C LYS A 24 7.01 -12.60 -4.70
N ALA A 25 7.61 -12.25 -5.83
CA ALA A 25 8.17 -13.19 -6.79
C ALA A 25 9.31 -14.03 -6.18
N ALA A 26 10.20 -13.40 -5.39
CA ALA A 26 11.26 -14.12 -4.67
C ALA A 26 10.68 -15.12 -3.65
N LYS A 27 9.67 -14.72 -2.89
CA LYS A 27 8.97 -15.63 -1.94
C LYS A 27 8.29 -16.79 -2.65
N LEU A 28 7.57 -16.53 -3.74
CA LEU A 28 6.91 -17.58 -4.52
C LEU A 28 7.94 -18.53 -5.14
N THR A 29 9.08 -18.01 -5.61
CA THR A 29 10.19 -18.82 -6.13
C THR A 29 10.71 -19.78 -5.07
N GLN A 30 10.91 -19.30 -3.84
CA GLN A 30 11.37 -20.13 -2.73
C GLN A 30 10.34 -21.21 -2.34
N ILE A 31 9.04 -20.87 -2.31
CA ILE A 31 7.99 -21.80 -1.90
C ILE A 31 7.72 -22.88 -2.96
N LEU A 32 7.75 -22.50 -4.23
CA LEU A 32 7.39 -23.38 -5.35
C LEU A 32 8.60 -24.09 -5.97
N GLU A 33 9.82 -23.74 -5.54
CA GLU A 33 11.10 -24.26 -6.05
C GLU A 33 11.23 -24.12 -7.57
N ILE A 34 10.61 -23.09 -8.14
CA ILE A 34 10.56 -22.77 -9.56
C ILE A 34 10.84 -21.27 -9.72
N PRO A 35 11.70 -20.84 -10.66
CA PRO A 35 11.97 -19.42 -10.88
C PRO A 35 10.69 -18.68 -11.31
N ILE A 36 10.34 -17.65 -10.55
CA ILE A 36 9.21 -16.74 -10.85
C ILE A 36 9.76 -15.34 -11.03
N LEU A 37 9.50 -14.77 -12.20
CA LEU A 37 9.91 -13.41 -12.53
C LEU A 37 8.99 -12.38 -11.85
N PRO A 38 9.51 -11.21 -11.43
CA PRO A 38 8.69 -10.12 -10.89
C PRO A 38 7.52 -9.71 -11.80
N GLU A 39 7.71 -9.77 -13.11
CA GLU A 39 6.70 -9.44 -14.13
C GLU A 39 5.55 -10.44 -14.17
N GLN A 40 5.77 -11.66 -13.66
CA GLN A 40 4.72 -12.66 -13.52
C GLN A 40 3.86 -12.44 -12.28
N VAL A 41 4.14 -11.43 -11.45
CA VAL A 41 3.41 -11.16 -10.21
C VAL A 41 2.69 -9.83 -10.28
N ILE A 42 1.36 -9.87 -10.16
CA ILE A 42 0.48 -8.72 -10.06
C ILE A 42 -0.01 -8.63 -8.62
N VAL A 43 0.31 -7.52 -7.96
CA VAL A 43 -0.15 -7.18 -6.61
C VAL A 43 -1.26 -6.12 -6.68
N ALA A 44 -2.00 -5.90 -5.60
CA ALA A 44 -3.18 -5.02 -5.61
C ALA A 44 -2.90 -3.60 -6.10
N HIS A 45 -1.72 -3.07 -5.82
CA HIS A 45 -1.32 -1.72 -6.22
C HIS A 45 -0.68 -1.65 -7.62
N SER A 46 -0.41 -2.78 -8.30
CA SER A 46 0.20 -2.79 -9.64
C SER A 46 -0.57 -1.95 -10.68
N PRO A 47 -1.91 -1.93 -10.72
CA PRO A 47 -2.65 -1.12 -11.70
C PRO A 47 -2.40 0.39 -11.55
N LEU A 48 -2.00 0.88 -10.37
CA LEU A 48 -1.72 2.29 -10.13
C LEU A 48 -0.59 2.85 -11.00
N LYS A 49 0.28 1.98 -11.53
CA LYS A 49 1.34 2.36 -12.48
C LYS A 49 0.78 2.96 -13.77
N MET A 50 -0.43 2.58 -14.17
CA MET A 50 -1.04 3.05 -15.42
C MET A 50 -1.69 4.44 -15.28
N TYR A 51 -2.01 4.88 -14.07
CA TYR A 51 -2.70 6.15 -13.82
C TYR A 51 -1.74 7.34 -13.77
N THR A 52 -1.03 7.53 -14.88
CA THR A 52 0.03 8.53 -15.00
C THR A 52 -0.44 9.97 -14.79
N GLU A 53 -1.73 10.25 -15.01
CA GLU A 53 -2.35 11.55 -14.75
C GLU A 53 -2.33 11.97 -13.27
N PHE A 54 -2.20 11.01 -12.35
CA PHE A 54 -2.12 11.28 -10.90
C PHE A 54 -0.69 11.33 -10.37
N HIS A 55 0.30 10.82 -11.10
CA HIS A 55 1.69 10.67 -10.62
C HIS A 55 2.36 12.00 -10.22
N LYS A 56 1.94 13.11 -10.83
CA LYS A 56 2.43 14.46 -10.52
C LYS A 56 1.56 15.24 -9.51
N LYS A 57 0.37 14.72 -9.19
CA LYS A 57 -0.52 15.31 -8.19
C LYS A 57 -0.04 14.91 -6.80
N HIS A 58 -0.45 15.69 -5.81
CA HIS A 58 -0.19 15.33 -4.42
C HIS A 58 -1.24 14.31 -3.98
N CYS A 59 -0.80 13.08 -3.71
CA CYS A 59 -1.66 11.99 -3.33
C CYS A 59 -1.45 11.63 -1.85
N LEU A 60 -2.56 11.43 -1.14
CA LEU A 60 -2.56 10.77 0.16
C LEU A 60 -2.47 9.26 -0.08
N ILE A 61 -1.50 8.60 0.55
CA ILE A 61 -1.29 7.15 0.44
C ILE A 61 -1.63 6.49 1.76
N SER A 62 -2.48 5.47 1.71
CA SER A 62 -2.91 4.69 2.86
C SER A 62 -2.72 3.21 2.57
N GLY A 63 -2.26 2.45 3.57
CA GLY A 63 -2.02 1.02 3.46
C GLY A 63 -1.02 0.51 4.50
N GLN A 64 -0.55 -0.71 4.30
CA GLN A 64 0.44 -1.36 5.16
C GLN A 64 1.75 -1.60 4.41
N GLY A 65 2.85 -1.71 5.15
CA GLY A 65 4.19 -1.95 4.59
C GLY A 65 4.88 -0.66 4.13
N PRO A 66 5.88 -0.74 3.25
CA PRO A 66 6.66 0.41 2.78
C PRO A 66 5.88 1.23 1.74
N ILE A 67 4.72 1.76 2.12
CA ILE A 67 3.75 2.40 1.21
C ILE A 67 4.32 3.58 0.44
N ALA A 68 5.24 4.34 1.05
CA ALA A 68 5.92 5.45 0.38
C ALA A 68 6.85 4.97 -0.74
N ASP A 69 7.59 3.89 -0.51
CA ASP A 69 8.50 3.32 -1.51
C ASP A 69 7.74 2.62 -2.63
N ILE A 70 6.62 1.96 -2.29
CA ILE A 70 5.67 1.41 -3.26
C ILE A 70 5.14 2.52 -4.17
N ALA A 71 4.64 3.62 -3.59
CA ALA A 71 4.11 4.74 -4.37
C ALA A 71 5.17 5.37 -5.29
N LYS A 72 6.40 5.55 -4.79
CA LYS A 72 7.53 6.04 -5.61
C LYS A 72 7.86 5.09 -6.78
N ASN A 73 7.91 3.78 -6.53
CA ASN A 73 8.14 2.77 -7.57
C ASN A 73 7.06 2.77 -8.66
N LEU A 74 5.82 3.10 -8.29
CA LEU A 74 4.69 3.21 -9.21
C LEU A 74 4.73 4.49 -10.06
N GLY A 75 5.53 5.49 -9.68
CA GLY A 75 5.68 6.77 -10.39
C GLY A 75 5.14 7.98 -9.64
N PHE A 76 4.54 7.82 -8.45
CA PHE A 76 4.04 8.95 -7.67
C PHE A 76 5.19 9.77 -7.10
N THR A 77 5.16 11.08 -7.39
CA THR A 77 6.25 12.00 -7.05
C THR A 77 5.99 12.81 -5.79
N LYS A 78 4.72 13.07 -5.47
CA LYS A 78 4.28 13.86 -4.31
C LYS A 78 3.30 13.04 -3.49
N VAL A 79 3.80 12.46 -2.41
CA VAL A 79 3.01 11.58 -1.55
C VAL A 79 3.09 12.04 -0.10
N THR A 80 1.97 11.90 0.59
CA THR A 80 1.88 12.03 2.05
C THR A 80 1.26 10.75 2.59
N THR A 81 1.84 10.17 3.62
CA THR A 81 1.25 9.00 4.30
C THR A 81 0.21 9.42 5.33
N ILE A 82 -0.63 8.48 5.77
CA ILE A 82 -1.59 8.73 6.85
C ILE A 82 -0.85 9.16 8.12
N GLU A 83 0.28 8.54 8.45
CA GLU A 83 1.08 8.87 9.62
C GLU A 83 1.56 10.33 9.57
N GLN A 84 2.11 10.76 8.42
CA GLN A 84 2.54 12.14 8.21
C GLN A 84 1.38 13.14 8.31
N LEU A 85 0.20 12.78 7.81
CA LEU A 85 -0.99 13.62 7.91
C LEU A 85 -1.44 13.75 9.38
N CYS A 86 -1.45 12.65 10.13
CA CYS A 86 -1.80 12.65 11.56
C CYS A 86 -0.76 13.41 12.40
N ASP A 87 0.51 13.39 12.03
CA ASP A 87 1.55 14.15 12.73
C ASP A 87 1.40 15.66 12.47
N ALA A 88 1.08 16.05 11.23
CA ALA A 88 0.85 17.45 10.86
C ALA A 88 -0.47 18.02 11.42
N PHE A 89 -1.51 17.19 11.52
CA PHE A 89 -2.83 17.58 12.01
C PHE A 89 -3.37 16.57 13.06
N PRO A 90 -2.82 16.56 14.29
CA PRO A 90 -3.18 15.58 15.32
C PRO A 90 -4.67 15.56 15.67
N ASN A 91 -5.35 16.69 15.52
CA ASN A 91 -6.78 16.83 15.79
C ASN A 91 -7.68 16.09 14.79
N LEU A 92 -7.16 15.73 13.61
CA LEU A 92 -7.89 14.94 12.62
C LEU A 92 -7.76 13.43 12.87
N ASP A 93 -6.82 13.01 13.72
CA ASP A 93 -6.65 11.61 14.12
C ASP A 93 -7.75 11.22 15.14
N MET A 94 -8.89 10.83 14.59
CA MET A 94 -10.02 10.33 15.36
C MET A 94 -9.86 8.83 15.69
N ILE A 95 -8.67 8.25 15.66
CA ILE A 95 -8.45 6.88 16.13
C ILE A 95 -7.59 6.89 17.40
N ASP A 96 -6.57 7.75 17.47
CA ASP A 96 -5.77 7.91 18.69
C ASP A 96 -6.46 8.82 19.72
N HIS A 97 -7.26 8.21 20.60
CA HIS A 97 -7.95 8.91 21.70
C HIS A 97 -7.01 9.64 22.66
N ARG A 98 -5.71 9.31 22.71
CA ARG A 98 -4.74 10.02 23.55
C ARG A 98 -4.41 11.39 22.98
N LYS A 99 -4.32 11.50 21.65
CA LYS A 99 -4.07 12.77 20.94
C LYS A 99 -5.26 13.73 21.00
N ARG A 100 -6.45 13.23 21.36
CA ARG A 100 -7.69 14.03 21.53
C ARG A 100 -7.77 14.83 22.84
N ARG A 101 -6.86 14.60 23.81
CA ARG A 101 -6.89 15.25 25.12
C ARG A 101 -6.50 16.73 25.02
N GLY A 102 -7.43 17.54 24.55
CA GLY A 102 -7.26 18.98 24.38
C GLY A 102 -8.42 19.67 23.67
N PHE A 103 -9.31 18.91 23.02
CA PHE A 103 -10.43 19.48 22.27
C PHE A 103 -11.75 19.39 23.05
N HIS A 104 -12.23 20.52 23.56
CA HIS A 104 -13.66 20.69 23.84
C HIS A 104 -14.35 20.95 22.50
N SER A 105 -14.82 19.89 21.83
CA SER A 105 -15.70 20.07 20.67
C SER A 105 -17.01 20.71 21.15
N PRO A 106 -17.47 21.84 20.57
CA PRO A 106 -18.80 22.38 20.85
C PRO A 106 -19.91 21.44 20.36
N PHE A 107 -19.57 20.40 19.59
CA PHE A 107 -20.47 19.35 19.14
C PHE A 107 -20.38 18.06 19.96
N ARG A 108 -19.68 18.06 21.09
CA ARG A 108 -19.54 16.86 21.95
C ARG A 108 -20.89 16.29 22.37
N ASP A 109 -21.90 17.13 22.52
CA ASP A 109 -23.25 16.71 22.92
C ASP A 109 -24.04 16.05 21.77
N TYR A 110 -23.59 16.17 20.52
CA TYR A 110 -24.25 15.60 19.35
C TYR A 110 -23.70 14.24 18.92
N PHE A 111 -22.50 13.87 19.37
CA PHE A 111 -21.87 12.60 19.03
C PHE A 111 -21.67 11.80 20.32
N LEU A 112 -22.43 10.72 20.47
CA LEU A 112 -22.30 9.82 21.61
C LEU A 112 -20.86 9.28 21.70
N PRO A 113 -20.30 9.15 22.91
CA PRO A 113 -19.05 8.42 23.08
C PRO A 113 -19.27 6.98 22.58
N ILE A 114 -18.36 6.54 21.72
CA ILE A 114 -18.27 5.14 21.29
C ILE A 114 -17.76 4.30 22.45
#